data_AF-A0A453RPS0-F1
#
_entry.id   AF-A0A453RPS0-F1
#
_cell.length_a   1.000
_cell.length_b   1.000
_cell.length_c   1.000
_cell.angle_alpha   90.00
_cell.angle_beta   90.00
_cell.angle_gamma   90.00
#
_symmetry.space_group_name_H-M   'P 1'
#
loop_
_entity.id
_entity.type
_entity.pdbx_description
1 polymer ?
#
loop_
_entity_poly.entity_id
_entity_poly.type
_entity_poly.pdbx_seq_one_letter_code
_entity_poly.pdbx_strand_id
1 'polypeptide(L)'
;GNYRNYYGYRIDRNVGEDPRLEIFKKEWFAGKDCLDIGCNQGLVTIGLAMKFVCRSILGVDIDKGLIETANWNLRRISRTGNVAPESAKVHNSSDSTTQSCREEVVSEMPNGNISKHEQPDLFEIVSFRSENFVQSTHRYTEQYDTIMCLSVTKWIHLNWGDDGIITLFVKIWSLLRPGGIFIMEPQPWTSYRKNRLVSEVAKENFNDICIYPEKFREILLDKVRAISAASAMFFSSFLQQSCCKPCSGACR
;
A
#
# COMPACT_ATOMS: atom_id res chain seq x y z
N GLY A 1 -4.19 6.45 -12.31
CA GLY A 1 -4.84 5.13 -12.39
C GLY A 1 -5.55 4.84 -11.11
N ASN A 2 -6.46 5.73 -10.70
CA ASN A 2 -6.97 5.82 -9.35
C ASN A 2 -8.24 4.96 -9.22
N TYR A 3 -8.11 3.69 -9.61
CA TYR A 3 -9.25 2.79 -9.60
C TYR A 3 -9.69 2.55 -8.16
N ARG A 4 -11.00 2.68 -7.92
CA ARG A 4 -11.61 2.16 -6.69
C ARG A 4 -11.47 0.64 -6.71
N ASN A 5 -11.15 0.05 -5.56
CA ASN A 5 -10.93 -1.39 -5.41
C ASN A 5 -9.81 -1.90 -6.33
N TYR A 6 -8.70 -1.15 -6.44
CA TYR A 6 -7.55 -1.51 -7.28
C TYR A 6 -7.05 -2.95 -7.03
N TYR A 7 -7.16 -3.42 -5.80
CA TYR A 7 -6.76 -4.76 -5.39
C TYR A 7 -7.90 -5.81 -5.44
N GLY A 8 -9.07 -5.43 -5.93
CA GLY A 8 -10.27 -6.26 -5.99
C GLY A 8 -10.87 -6.59 -4.61
N TYR A 9 -11.99 -7.33 -4.62
CA TYR A 9 -12.74 -7.74 -3.41
C TYR A 9 -11.93 -8.61 -2.42
N ARG A 10 -10.76 -9.14 -2.83
CA ARG A 10 -9.97 -10.08 -2.00
C ARG A 10 -9.32 -9.38 -0.81
N ILE A 11 -8.77 -8.18 -1.02
CA ILE A 11 -8.08 -7.43 0.05
C ILE A 11 -9.08 -6.65 0.92
N ASP A 12 -10.26 -6.35 0.39
CA ASP A 12 -11.28 -5.55 1.06
C ASP A 12 -11.82 -6.20 2.36
N ARG A 13 -11.77 -7.54 2.42
CA ARG A 13 -12.24 -8.33 3.57
C ARG A 13 -11.13 -8.69 4.56
N ASN A 14 -9.93 -9.04 4.08
CA ASN A 14 -8.82 -9.52 4.92
C ASN A 14 -7.54 -8.72 4.65
N VAL A 15 -7.28 -7.73 5.51
CA VAL A 15 -6.04 -6.97 5.53
C VAL A 15 -4.91 -7.92 5.89
N GLY A 16 -3.89 -8.01 5.04
CA GLY A 16 -2.78 -8.95 5.23
C GLY A 16 -2.70 -10.09 4.20
N GLU A 17 -3.71 -10.26 3.35
CA GLU A 17 -3.71 -11.30 2.30
C GLU A 17 -3.21 -10.82 0.92
N ASP A 18 -2.63 -9.62 0.84
CA ASP A 18 -1.97 -9.20 -0.40
C ASP A 18 -0.77 -10.12 -0.70
N PRO A 19 -0.70 -10.80 -1.85
CA PRO A 19 0.39 -11.73 -2.17
C PRO A 19 1.79 -11.11 -2.06
N ARG A 20 1.89 -9.79 -2.18
CA ARG A 20 3.16 -9.07 -2.07
C ARG A 20 3.70 -9.10 -0.64
N LEU A 21 2.82 -9.16 0.36
CA LEU A 21 3.20 -9.30 1.77
C LEU A 21 3.88 -10.65 2.06
N GLU A 22 3.70 -11.67 1.22
CA GLU A 22 4.40 -12.96 1.36
C GLU A 22 5.80 -12.94 0.76
N ILE A 23 6.07 -12.00 -0.16
CA ILE A 23 7.39 -11.85 -0.80
C ILE A 23 8.28 -10.91 0.02
N PHE A 24 7.66 -9.94 0.70
CA PHE A 24 8.32 -8.97 1.54
C PHE A 24 8.96 -9.59 2.78
N LYS A 25 10.16 -9.11 3.11
CA LYS A 25 10.93 -9.59 4.26
C LYS A 25 10.82 -8.65 5.44
N LYS A 26 10.72 -9.21 6.64
CA LYS A 26 10.51 -8.45 7.88
C LYS A 26 11.61 -7.40 8.11
N GLU A 27 12.86 -7.72 7.82
CA GLU A 27 14.01 -6.83 7.99
C GLU A 27 13.96 -5.56 7.14
N TRP A 28 13.12 -5.52 6.10
CA TRP A 28 12.92 -4.31 5.28
C TRP A 28 12.03 -3.28 5.98
N PHE A 29 11.27 -3.67 7.01
CA PHE A 29 10.22 -2.83 7.59
C PHE A 29 10.27 -2.74 9.12
N ALA A 30 10.74 -3.79 9.80
CA ALA A 30 10.73 -3.85 11.25
C ALA A 30 11.54 -2.71 11.89
N GLY A 31 10.86 -1.90 12.70
CA GLY A 31 11.43 -0.72 13.34
C GLY A 31 11.93 0.33 12.36
N LYS A 32 11.40 0.38 11.12
CA LYS A 32 11.78 1.33 10.06
C LYS A 32 10.75 2.42 9.83
N ASP A 33 11.19 3.60 9.40
CA ASP A 33 10.29 4.62 8.81
C ASP A 33 10.09 4.31 7.33
N CYS A 34 8.84 4.14 6.94
CA CYS A 34 8.47 3.66 5.62
C CYS A 34 7.61 4.69 4.86
N LEU A 35 7.72 4.68 3.54
CA LEU A 35 6.88 5.47 2.64
C LEU A 35 6.29 4.55 1.56
N ASP A 36 4.99 4.64 1.34
CA ASP A 36 4.24 3.93 0.29
C ASP A 36 3.68 4.94 -0.72
N ILE A 37 4.35 5.05 -1.87
CA ILE A 37 3.95 5.97 -2.96
C ILE A 37 2.84 5.31 -3.77
N GLY A 38 1.72 6.02 -3.94
CA GLY A 38 0.51 5.54 -4.61
C GLY A 38 -0.23 4.48 -3.79
N CYS A 39 -0.44 4.76 -2.50
CA CYS A 39 -1.02 3.81 -1.54
C CYS A 39 -2.48 3.43 -1.83
N ASN A 40 -3.17 4.11 -2.76
CA ASN A 40 -4.58 3.92 -3.07
C ASN A 40 -5.43 4.01 -1.78
N GLN A 41 -6.29 3.03 -1.52
CA GLN A 41 -7.11 2.95 -0.31
C GLN A 41 -6.36 2.43 0.93
N GLY A 42 -5.03 2.36 0.91
CA GLY A 42 -4.18 2.14 2.08
C GLY A 42 -4.14 0.72 2.65
N LEU A 43 -4.85 -0.26 2.07
CA LEU A 43 -4.95 -1.62 2.62
C LEU A 43 -3.59 -2.32 2.73
N VAL A 44 -2.72 -2.15 1.74
CA VAL A 44 -1.37 -2.74 1.73
C VAL A 44 -0.47 -2.02 2.72
N THR A 45 -0.54 -0.69 2.77
CA THR A 45 0.16 0.16 3.75
C THR A 45 -0.16 -0.28 5.18
N ILE A 46 -1.44 -0.50 5.49
CA ILE A 46 -1.89 -0.96 6.81
C ILE A 46 -1.42 -2.40 7.07
N GLY A 47 -1.55 -3.30 6.07
CA GLY A 47 -1.09 -4.68 6.18
C GLY A 47 0.41 -4.79 6.46
N LEU A 48 1.23 -3.93 5.86
CA LEU A 48 2.67 -3.83 6.13
C LEU A 48 2.95 -3.43 7.59
N ALA A 49 2.29 -2.39 8.08
CA ALA A 49 2.45 -1.94 9.47
C ALA A 49 2.12 -3.06 10.47
N MET A 50 0.99 -3.75 10.24
CA MET A 50 0.52 -4.85 11.09
C MET A 50 1.44 -6.07 11.01
N LYS A 51 1.90 -6.47 9.81
CA LYS A 51 2.67 -7.69 9.61
C LYS A 51 4.13 -7.52 10.05
N PHE A 52 4.74 -6.36 9.81
CA PHE A 52 6.17 -6.19 9.95
C PHE A 52 6.61 -5.22 11.05
N VAL A 53 5.69 -4.62 11.80
CA VAL A 53 5.99 -3.78 12.97
C VAL A 53 6.90 -2.60 12.59
N CYS A 54 6.42 -1.79 11.64
CA CYS A 54 7.10 -0.55 11.24
C CYS A 54 7.23 0.41 12.43
N ARG A 55 8.28 1.25 12.44
CA ARG A 55 8.33 2.40 13.35
C ARG A 55 7.31 3.45 12.94
N SER A 56 7.25 3.74 11.65
CA SER A 56 6.21 4.57 11.05
C SER A 56 6.02 4.16 9.58
N ILE A 57 4.83 4.38 9.03
CA ILE A 57 4.57 4.27 7.59
C ILE A 57 3.63 5.38 7.13
N LEU A 58 4.06 6.12 6.10
CA LEU A 58 3.26 7.12 5.43
C LEU A 58 2.78 6.56 4.07
N GLY A 59 1.46 6.51 3.87
CA GLY A 59 0.87 6.27 2.56
C GLY A 59 0.56 7.58 1.84
N VAL A 60 1.01 7.71 0.59
CA VAL A 60 0.75 8.89 -0.25
C VAL A 60 -0.05 8.49 -1.47
N ASP A 61 -1.10 9.25 -1.80
CA ASP A 61 -1.83 9.10 -3.06
C ASP A 61 -2.27 10.47 -3.58
N ILE A 62 -2.36 10.62 -4.90
CA ILE A 62 -2.79 11.86 -5.53
C ILE A 62 -4.29 12.11 -5.36
N ASP A 63 -5.07 11.04 -5.16
CA ASP A 63 -6.52 11.13 -5.04
C ASP A 63 -6.97 11.32 -3.59
N LYS A 64 -7.52 12.50 -3.30
CA LYS A 64 -8.02 12.83 -1.96
C LYS A 64 -9.11 11.87 -1.48
N GLY A 65 -10.00 11.42 -2.37
CA GLY A 65 -11.08 10.48 -2.02
C GLY A 65 -10.55 9.09 -1.67
N LEU A 66 -9.48 8.63 -2.33
CA LEU A 66 -8.80 7.40 -1.94
C LEU A 66 -8.11 7.53 -0.58
N ILE A 67 -7.52 8.68 -0.29
CA ILE A 67 -6.92 8.97 1.03
C ILE A 67 -7.97 9.05 2.14
N GLU A 68 -9.14 9.63 1.88
CA GLU A 68 -10.28 9.59 2.81
C GLU A 68 -10.72 8.14 3.07
N THR A 69 -10.76 7.32 2.01
CA THR A 69 -11.05 5.88 2.13
C THR A 69 -9.96 5.14 2.91
N ALA A 70 -8.69 5.48 2.72
CA ALA A 70 -7.57 4.89 3.45
C ALA A 70 -7.63 5.18 4.95
N ASN A 71 -7.96 6.43 5.31
CA ASN A 71 -8.20 6.81 6.70
C ASN A 71 -9.42 6.08 7.31
N TRP A 72 -10.48 5.89 6.53
CA TRP A 72 -11.63 5.10 6.98
C TRP A 72 -11.25 3.64 7.21
N ASN A 73 -10.48 3.04 6.30
CA ASN A 73 -9.97 1.68 6.44
C ASN A 73 -9.10 1.53 7.69
N LEU A 74 -8.17 2.46 7.93
CA LEU A 74 -7.36 2.47 9.15
C LEU A 74 -8.24 2.46 10.41
N ARG A 75 -9.24 3.35 10.49
CA ARG A 75 -10.17 3.39 11.62
C ARG A 75 -10.95 2.10 11.82
N ARG A 76 -11.42 1.50 10.74
CA ARG A 76 -12.15 0.23 10.79
C ARG A 76 -11.25 -0.89 11.32
N ILE A 77 -10.04 -1.01 10.80
CA ILE A 77 -9.10 -2.09 11.10
C ILE A 77 -8.57 -1.98 12.53
N SER A 78 -8.22 -0.77 12.99
CA SER A 78 -7.80 -0.54 14.37
C SER A 78 -8.88 -0.92 15.40
N ARG A 79 -10.17 -0.82 15.04
CA ARG A 79 -11.28 -1.24 15.91
C ARG A 79 -11.46 -2.76 15.91
N THR A 80 -11.39 -3.39 14.74
CA THR A 80 -11.58 -4.85 14.63
C THR A 80 -10.40 -5.64 15.21
N GLY A 81 -9.17 -5.12 15.16
CA GLY A 81 -8.00 -5.73 15.79
C GLY A 81 -8.08 -5.82 17.33
N ASN A 82 -8.97 -5.04 17.96
CA ASN A 82 -9.23 -5.05 19.40
C ASN A 82 -10.36 -6.00 19.82
N VAL A 83 -11.07 -6.63 18.87
CA VAL A 83 -12.12 -7.60 19.15
C VAL A 83 -11.65 -8.95 18.63
N ALA A 84 -11.29 -9.86 19.54
CA ALA A 84 -10.94 -11.22 19.18
C ALA A 84 -12.09 -11.85 18.34
N PRO A 85 -11.78 -12.61 17.27
CA PRO A 85 -12.82 -13.27 16.50
C PRO A 85 -13.45 -14.37 17.37
N GLU A 86 -14.66 -14.12 17.87
CA GLU A 86 -15.50 -15.20 18.37
C GLU A 86 -15.74 -16.18 17.23
N SER A 87 -15.37 -17.43 17.48
CA SER A 87 -15.63 -18.56 16.60
C SER A 87 -17.09 -18.54 16.13
N ALA A 88 -17.28 -18.40 14.83
CA ALA A 88 -18.59 -18.53 14.18
C ALA A 88 -19.15 -19.93 14.45
N LYS A 89 -20.00 -20.06 15.48
CA LYS A 89 -20.87 -21.21 15.65
C LYS A 89 -22.01 -21.09 14.66
N VAL A 90 -21.89 -21.87 13.60
CA VAL A 90 -22.98 -22.21 12.68
C VAL A 90 -24.08 -22.89 13.49
N HIS A 91 -25.26 -22.29 13.58
CA HIS A 91 -26.52 -23.01 13.79
C HIS A 91 -27.57 -22.43 12.84
N ASN A 92 -27.99 -23.29 11.90
CA ASN A 92 -29.11 -23.06 11.02
C ASN A 92 -30.44 -23.36 11.74
N SER A 93 -31.46 -22.62 11.28
CA SER A 93 -32.90 -22.93 11.22
C SER A 93 -33.81 -22.20 12.21
N SER A 94 -34.66 -21.32 11.65
CA SER A 94 -36.14 -21.20 11.81
C SER A 94 -36.74 -21.69 13.13
N ASP A 95 -37.57 -20.95 13.85
CA ASP A 95 -38.87 -20.41 13.41
C ASP A 95 -39.46 -19.45 14.49
N SER A 96 -40.53 -18.76 14.10
CA SER A 96 -41.42 -17.78 14.74
C SER A 96 -41.67 -17.75 16.27
N THR A 97 -41.74 -16.50 16.76
CA THR A 97 -42.76 -15.90 17.67
C THR A 97 -43.22 -16.66 18.92
N THR A 98 -42.85 -16.17 20.12
CA THR A 98 -43.76 -15.94 21.28
C THR A 98 -43.04 -15.32 22.50
N GLN A 99 -43.47 -14.11 22.86
CA GLN A 99 -43.86 -13.61 24.19
C GLN A 99 -43.10 -14.03 25.50
N SER A 100 -42.73 -12.99 26.27
CA SER A 100 -42.80 -12.86 27.74
C SER A 100 -41.53 -13.01 28.61
N CYS A 101 -41.19 -11.88 29.26
CA CYS A 101 -40.81 -11.65 30.67
C CYS A 101 -39.75 -12.49 31.43
N ARG A 102 -38.75 -11.74 31.95
CA ARG A 102 -38.02 -11.84 33.24
C ARG A 102 -37.30 -13.13 33.62
N GLU A 103 -35.98 -13.04 33.86
CA GLU A 103 -35.38 -13.19 35.21
C GLU A 103 -33.88 -12.82 35.21
N GLU A 104 -33.46 -12.17 36.30
CA GLU A 104 -32.07 -11.85 36.63
C GLU A 104 -31.34 -13.10 37.12
N VAL A 105 -30.09 -13.29 36.68
CA VAL A 105 -29.12 -14.08 37.45
C VAL A 105 -27.76 -13.37 37.43
N VAL A 106 -27.42 -12.83 38.60
CA VAL A 106 -26.12 -12.28 38.96
C VAL A 106 -25.09 -13.40 38.95
N SER A 107 -23.98 -13.21 38.23
CA SER A 107 -22.74 -13.94 38.51
C SER A 107 -21.55 -13.00 38.36
N GLU A 108 -21.03 -12.56 39.50
CA GLU A 108 -19.73 -11.93 39.62
C GLU A 108 -18.62 -13.00 39.58
N MET A 109 -17.47 -12.63 38.99
CA MET A 109 -16.08 -12.98 39.35
C MET A 109 -15.21 -13.25 38.10
N PRO A 110 -13.87 -13.13 38.18
CA PRO A 110 -13.04 -12.15 38.89
C PRO A 110 -12.07 -11.41 37.95
N ASN A 111 -11.63 -10.25 38.42
CA ASN A 111 -10.67 -9.35 37.81
C ASN A 111 -9.27 -10.01 37.70
N GLY A 112 -8.99 -10.65 36.56
CA GLY A 112 -7.65 -11.12 36.21
C GLY A 112 -6.91 -10.07 35.40
N ASN A 113 -6.01 -9.32 36.03
CA ASN A 113 -5.03 -8.45 35.36
C ASN A 113 -4.10 -9.31 34.49
N ILE A 114 -4.54 -9.63 33.28
CA ILE A 114 -3.69 -10.10 32.20
C ILE A 114 -3.01 -8.85 31.65
N SER A 115 -1.70 -8.77 31.82
CA SER A 115 -0.86 -7.74 31.20
C SER A 115 -1.16 -7.68 29.71
N LYS A 116 -1.95 -6.69 29.30
CA LYS A 116 -2.16 -6.33 27.91
C LYS A 116 -0.77 -5.97 27.38
N HIS A 117 -0.19 -6.83 26.56
CA HIS A 117 0.84 -6.34 25.64
C HIS A 117 0.13 -5.26 24.81
N GLU A 118 0.37 -4.00 25.13
CA GLU A 118 -0.14 -2.85 24.38
C GLU A 118 0.41 -2.97 22.97
N GLN A 119 -0.39 -3.52 22.07
CA GLN A 119 -0.14 -3.40 20.64
C GLN A 119 -0.10 -1.89 20.36
N PRO A 120 1.00 -1.38 19.78
CA PRO A 120 1.11 0.04 19.50
C PRO A 120 -0.09 0.48 18.66
N ASP A 121 -0.67 1.63 19.02
CA ASP A 121 -1.84 2.14 18.33
C ASP A 121 -1.48 2.34 16.84
N LEU A 122 -2.21 1.69 15.94
CA LEU A 122 -1.99 1.80 14.50
C LEU A 122 -2.09 3.25 14.02
N PHE A 123 -2.79 4.14 14.73
CA PHE A 123 -2.81 5.57 14.43
C PHE A 123 -1.49 6.29 14.71
N GLU A 124 -0.64 5.74 15.59
CA GLU A 124 0.71 6.27 15.84
C GLU A 124 1.70 5.80 14.76
N ILE A 125 1.45 4.64 14.16
CA ILE A 125 2.34 4.03 13.16
C ILE A 125 1.96 4.46 11.74
N VAL A 126 0.67 4.45 11.41
CA VAL A 126 0.17 4.62 10.03
C VAL A 126 -0.42 6.01 9.85
N SER A 127 0.04 6.73 8.83
CA SER A 127 -0.53 7.99 8.39
C SER A 127 -0.76 8.02 6.88
N PHE A 128 -1.67 8.88 6.43
CA PHE A 128 -1.98 9.04 5.01
C PHE A 128 -1.98 10.50 4.60
N ARG A 129 -1.47 10.80 3.40
CA ARG A 129 -1.40 12.16 2.84
C ARG A 129 -1.85 12.17 1.38
N SER A 130 -2.71 13.15 1.05
CA SER A 130 -3.07 13.40 -0.34
C SER A 130 -2.10 14.39 -0.97
N GLU A 131 -1.36 13.96 -1.98
CA GLU A 131 -0.44 14.82 -2.72
C GLU A 131 -0.05 14.22 -4.08
N ASN A 132 0.33 15.08 -5.02
CA ASN A 132 1.07 14.65 -6.20
C ASN A 132 2.55 14.46 -5.83
N PHE A 133 2.97 13.21 -5.63
CA PHE A 133 4.34 12.90 -5.23
C PHE A 133 5.40 13.39 -6.23
N VAL A 134 5.13 13.51 -7.52
CA VAL A 134 6.14 13.99 -8.49
C VAL A 134 6.37 15.49 -8.33
N GLN A 135 5.30 16.26 -8.08
CA GLN A 135 5.34 17.72 -8.08
C GLN A 135 5.47 18.34 -6.68
N SER A 136 5.13 17.62 -5.61
CA SER A 136 5.12 18.20 -4.27
C SER A 136 6.54 18.52 -3.76
N THR A 137 6.68 19.60 -3.00
CA THR A 137 7.91 19.88 -2.25
C THR A 137 7.86 19.09 -0.95
N HIS A 138 8.92 18.35 -0.66
CA HIS A 138 9.04 17.62 0.61
C HIS A 138 9.81 18.46 1.62
N ARG A 139 9.57 18.21 2.91
CA ARG A 139 10.31 18.90 3.96
C ARG A 139 11.73 18.33 3.99
N TYR A 140 12.74 19.18 4.09
CA TYR A 140 14.14 18.76 4.20
C TYR A 140 14.42 17.78 5.36
N THR A 141 13.51 17.70 6.32
CA THR A 141 13.60 16.80 7.49
C THR A 141 12.98 15.43 7.25
N GLU A 142 12.21 15.23 6.17
CA GLU A 142 11.60 13.92 5.86
C GLU A 142 12.65 12.98 5.29
N GLN A 143 12.87 11.85 5.97
CA GLN A 143 13.75 10.78 5.51
C GLN A 143 13.16 9.42 5.89
N TYR A 144 13.39 8.42 5.06
CA TYR A 144 12.83 7.08 5.19
C TYR A 144 13.91 6.02 5.09
N ASP A 145 13.72 4.92 5.81
CA ASP A 145 14.57 3.74 5.70
C ASP A 145 14.13 2.87 4.52
N THR A 146 12.83 2.83 4.23
CA THR A 146 12.26 2.02 3.15
C THR A 146 11.22 2.82 2.38
N ILE A 147 11.38 2.93 1.06
CA ILE A 147 10.40 3.55 0.17
C ILE A 147 9.87 2.49 -0.79
N MET A 148 8.56 2.44 -0.95
CA MET A 148 7.86 1.56 -1.86
C MET A 148 7.20 2.36 -2.98
N CYS A 149 7.31 1.85 -4.19
CA CYS A 149 6.62 2.37 -5.37
C CYS A 149 6.03 1.17 -6.13
N LEU A 150 4.85 0.72 -5.69
CA LEU A 150 4.25 -0.53 -6.13
C LEU A 150 3.18 -0.28 -7.18
N SER A 151 3.40 -0.69 -8.43
CA SER A 151 2.43 -0.50 -9.51
C SER A 151 2.02 0.97 -9.75
N VAL A 152 2.96 1.91 -9.59
CA VAL A 152 2.72 3.35 -9.81
C VAL A 152 3.47 3.92 -11.01
N THR A 153 4.66 3.40 -11.32
CA THR A 153 5.57 3.97 -12.32
C THR A 153 4.91 4.21 -13.66
N LYS A 154 4.09 3.26 -14.18
CA LYS A 154 3.32 3.47 -15.42
C LYS A 154 2.46 4.73 -15.39
N TRP A 155 1.74 4.94 -14.29
CA TRP A 155 0.84 6.09 -14.21
C TRP A 155 1.62 7.40 -14.13
N ILE A 156 2.76 7.41 -13.44
CA ILE A 156 3.65 8.56 -13.43
C ILE A 156 4.17 8.83 -14.84
N HIS A 157 4.68 7.80 -15.50
CA HIS A 157 5.30 7.88 -16.80
C HIS A 157 4.33 8.33 -17.90
N LEU A 158 3.08 7.85 -17.88
CA LEU A 158 2.05 8.31 -18.81
C LEU A 158 1.59 9.75 -18.51
N ASN A 159 1.63 10.24 -17.28
CA ASN A 159 1.14 11.59 -16.97
C ASN A 159 2.23 12.68 -17.01
N TRP A 160 3.50 12.31 -16.79
CA TRP A 160 4.62 13.26 -16.69
C TRP A 160 5.83 12.87 -17.55
N GLY A 161 5.69 11.89 -18.45
CA GLY A 161 6.76 11.48 -19.36
C GLY A 161 8.00 10.96 -18.64
N ASP A 162 9.11 10.87 -19.39
CA ASP A 162 10.42 10.45 -18.88
C ASP A 162 10.90 11.36 -17.75
N ASP A 163 10.64 12.67 -17.83
CA ASP A 163 10.97 13.65 -16.79
C ASP A 163 10.30 13.33 -15.46
N GLY A 164 9.05 12.87 -15.48
CA GLY A 164 8.34 12.41 -14.29
C GLY A 164 9.01 11.22 -13.62
N ILE A 165 9.53 10.28 -14.40
CA ILE A 165 10.26 9.11 -13.89
C ILE A 165 11.63 9.51 -13.32
N ILE A 166 12.36 10.38 -14.01
CA ILE A 166 13.64 10.89 -13.49
C ILE A 166 13.41 11.68 -12.18
N THR A 167 12.40 12.54 -12.15
CA THR A 167 12.02 13.31 -10.96
C THR A 167 11.65 12.40 -9.80
N LEU A 168 10.84 11.36 -10.06
CA LEU A 168 10.49 10.33 -9.07
C LEU A 168 11.75 9.68 -8.48
N PHE A 169 12.68 9.23 -9.31
CA PHE A 169 13.89 8.53 -8.86
C PHE A 169 14.83 9.45 -8.07
N VAL A 170 15.07 10.68 -8.54
CA VAL A 170 15.88 11.68 -7.83
C VAL A 170 15.27 12.00 -6.47
N LYS A 171 13.94 12.17 -6.42
CA LYS A 171 13.24 12.47 -5.19
C LYS A 171 13.29 11.32 -4.18
N ILE A 172 13.02 10.09 -4.62
CA ILE A 172 13.13 8.90 -3.77
C ILE A 172 14.54 8.79 -3.20
N TRP A 173 15.56 9.00 -4.02
CA TRP A 173 16.95 9.00 -3.56
C TRP A 173 17.20 10.03 -2.46
N SER A 174 16.75 11.28 -2.65
CA SER A 174 16.94 12.34 -1.66
C SER A 174 16.23 12.09 -0.33
N LEU A 175 15.19 11.25 -0.33
CA LEU A 175 14.39 10.90 0.83
C LEU A 175 14.88 9.61 1.51
N LEU A 176 15.75 8.83 0.87
CA LEU A 176 16.30 7.62 1.48
C LEU A 176 17.46 7.97 2.42
N ARG A 177 17.43 7.38 3.61
CA ARG A 177 18.60 7.39 4.51
C ARG A 177 19.76 6.59 3.90
N PRO A 178 21.01 6.86 4.29
CA PRO A 178 22.13 5.98 3.95
C PRO A 178 21.83 4.52 4.32
N GLY A 179 21.97 3.61 3.35
CA GLY A 179 21.62 2.19 3.53
C GLY A 179 20.13 1.86 3.44
N GLY A 180 19.28 2.85 3.10
CA GLY A 180 17.86 2.66 2.88
C GLY A 180 17.54 1.81 1.66
N ILE A 181 16.32 1.29 1.61
CA ILE A 181 15.86 0.33 0.60
C ILE A 181 14.78 0.99 -0.27
N PHE A 182 14.97 0.91 -1.59
CA PHE A 182 13.91 1.21 -2.55
C PHE A 182 13.32 -0.09 -3.11
N ILE A 183 12.00 -0.26 -2.93
CA ILE A 183 11.23 -1.39 -3.46
C ILE A 183 10.35 -0.88 -4.59
N MET A 184 10.56 -1.39 -5.80
CA MET A 184 9.82 -0.97 -6.99
C MET A 184 9.17 -2.15 -7.70
N GLU A 185 7.90 -1.97 -8.05
CA GLU A 185 7.15 -2.89 -8.91
C GLU A 185 6.73 -2.14 -10.18
N PRO A 186 7.55 -2.17 -11.25
CA PRO A 186 7.19 -1.52 -12.51
C PRO A 186 6.25 -2.39 -13.33
N GLN A 187 5.21 -1.78 -13.90
CA GLN A 187 4.35 -2.47 -14.85
C GLN A 187 5.04 -2.68 -16.20
N PRO A 188 4.75 -3.79 -16.90
CA PRO A 188 5.36 -4.08 -18.20
C PRO A 188 4.84 -3.13 -19.28
N TRP A 189 5.62 -2.91 -20.34
CA TRP A 189 5.26 -2.04 -21.48
C TRP A 189 3.91 -2.41 -22.14
N THR A 190 3.53 -3.69 -22.12
CA THR A 190 2.22 -4.14 -22.60
C THR A 190 1.05 -3.48 -21.86
N SER A 191 1.22 -3.16 -20.57
CA SER A 191 0.24 -2.41 -19.77
C SER A 191 0.14 -0.95 -20.19
N TYR A 192 1.24 -0.33 -20.64
CA TYR A 192 1.26 1.03 -21.17
C TYR A 192 0.44 1.11 -22.45
N ARG A 193 0.69 0.20 -23.41
CA ARG A 193 -0.05 0.15 -24.67
C ARG A 193 -1.57 0.10 -24.45
N LYS A 194 -2.03 -0.67 -23.46
CA LYS A 194 -3.46 -0.79 -23.11
C LYS A 194 -4.05 0.49 -22.51
N ASN A 195 -3.24 1.31 -21.83
CA ASN A 195 -3.70 2.47 -21.06
C ASN A 195 -3.24 3.81 -21.64
N ARG A 196 -2.56 3.84 -22.79
CA ARG A 196 -2.04 5.07 -23.41
C ARG A 196 -3.12 6.07 -23.82
N LEU A 197 -4.37 5.63 -23.99
CA LEU A 197 -5.49 6.48 -24.46
C LEU A 197 -6.41 6.95 -23.32
N VAL A 198 -5.99 6.83 -22.06
CA VAL A 198 -6.81 7.27 -20.91
C VAL A 198 -6.94 8.78 -20.79
N SER A 199 -6.05 9.54 -21.43
CA SER A 199 -6.09 11.00 -21.56
C SER A 199 -5.25 11.44 -22.77
N GLU A 200 -5.42 12.68 -23.23
CA GLU A 200 -4.57 13.21 -24.32
C GLU A 200 -3.12 13.32 -23.86
N VAL A 201 -2.87 13.78 -22.62
CA VAL A 201 -1.53 13.80 -22.01
C VAL A 201 -0.88 12.41 -22.01
N ALA A 202 -1.64 11.35 -21.67
CA ALA A 202 -1.13 9.99 -21.68
C ALA A 202 -0.77 9.51 -23.10
N LYS A 203 -1.53 9.95 -24.10
CA LYS A 203 -1.30 9.60 -25.49
C LYS A 203 -0.09 10.32 -26.06
N GLU A 204 0.06 11.61 -25.77
CA GLU A 204 1.21 12.44 -26.14
C GLU A 204 2.49 11.87 -25.52
N ASN A 205 2.53 11.78 -24.18
CA ASN A 205 3.69 11.24 -23.48
C ASN A 205 4.05 9.84 -23.96
N PHE A 206 3.07 8.94 -24.17
CA PHE A 206 3.35 7.59 -24.65
C PHE A 206 4.14 7.56 -25.97
N ASN A 207 3.91 8.51 -26.87
CA ASN A 207 4.64 8.59 -28.14
C ASN A 207 6.08 9.08 -27.94
N ASP A 208 6.34 9.85 -26.89
CA ASP A 208 7.62 10.48 -26.60
C ASP A 208 8.49 9.67 -25.61
N ILE A 209 7.93 8.65 -24.96
CA ILE A 209 8.65 7.79 -24.00
C ILE A 209 9.88 7.15 -24.66
N CYS A 210 11.05 7.46 -24.10
CA CYS A 210 12.33 6.86 -24.45
C CYS A 210 12.85 5.94 -23.34
N ILE A 211 12.46 6.17 -22.08
CA ILE A 211 12.92 5.36 -20.94
C ILE A 211 11.95 4.23 -20.65
N TYR A 212 12.16 3.07 -21.26
CA TYR A 212 11.29 1.90 -21.04
C TYR A 212 11.48 1.27 -19.64
N PRO A 213 10.47 0.58 -19.08
CA PRO A 213 10.55 -0.05 -17.75
C PRO A 213 11.77 -0.96 -17.54
N GLU A 214 12.24 -1.62 -18.60
CA GLU A 214 13.43 -2.49 -18.60
C GLU A 214 14.72 -1.71 -18.30
N LYS A 215 14.74 -0.40 -18.59
CA LYS A 215 15.85 0.52 -18.33
C LYS A 215 15.82 1.16 -16.95
N PHE A 216 14.71 1.07 -16.21
CA PHE A 216 14.60 1.72 -14.90
C PHE A 216 15.68 1.24 -13.92
N ARG A 217 15.99 -0.06 -13.91
CA ARG A 217 17.05 -0.62 -13.06
C ARG A 217 18.42 -0.05 -13.41
N GLU A 218 18.75 0.04 -14.69
CA GLU A 218 20.02 0.60 -15.16
C GLU A 218 20.13 2.06 -14.73
N ILE A 219 19.08 2.87 -14.93
CA ILE A 219 19.07 4.29 -14.55
C ILE A 219 19.21 4.48 -13.04
N LEU A 220 18.47 3.70 -12.25
CA LEU A 220 18.57 3.71 -10.79
C LEU A 220 19.94 3.27 -10.30
N LEU A 221 20.67 2.45 -11.05
CA LEU A 221 22.03 2.06 -10.69
C LEU A 221 23.04 3.10 -11.22
N ASP A 222 22.97 3.54 -12.45
CA ASP A 222 24.02 4.34 -13.07
C ASP A 222 23.95 5.82 -12.67
N LYS A 223 22.75 6.41 -12.61
CA LYS A 223 22.59 7.82 -12.24
C LYS A 223 22.58 8.04 -10.72
N VAL A 224 22.38 6.97 -9.94
CA VAL A 224 22.25 7.05 -8.48
C VAL A 224 23.42 6.36 -7.73
N ARG A 225 24.24 5.52 -8.38
CA ARG A 225 25.49 4.96 -7.78
C ARG A 225 26.63 5.96 -7.58
N ALA A 226 26.52 7.20 -8.02
CA ALA A 226 27.57 8.19 -7.71
C ALA A 226 27.76 8.40 -6.20
N ILE A 227 26.85 7.93 -5.33
CA ILE A 227 26.99 8.00 -3.87
C ILE A 227 26.44 6.71 -3.23
N SER A 228 27.32 5.77 -2.85
CA SER A 228 27.11 4.58 -1.99
C SER A 228 26.64 3.25 -2.63
N ALA A 229 27.57 2.31 -2.62
CA ALA A 229 27.35 0.87 -2.79
C ALA A 229 26.87 0.26 -1.47
N ALA A 230 25.60 -0.19 -1.39
CA ALA A 230 25.11 -1.28 -0.50
C ALA A 230 23.58 -1.47 -0.44
N SER A 231 22.75 -0.71 -1.18
CA SER A 231 21.29 -0.87 -1.06
C SER A 231 20.72 -1.93 -2.03
N ALA A 232 20.11 -2.97 -1.48
CA ALA A 232 19.44 -4.02 -2.24
C ALA A 232 18.14 -3.49 -2.87
N MET A 233 18.19 -3.11 -4.16
CA MET A 233 16.96 -2.96 -4.94
C MET A 233 16.38 -4.34 -5.22
N PHE A 234 15.25 -4.67 -4.59
CA PHE A 234 14.52 -5.91 -4.89
C PHE A 234 13.52 -5.67 -6.02
N PHE A 235 13.74 -6.37 -7.13
CA PHE A 235 12.80 -6.52 -8.23
C PHE A 235 12.36 -7.98 -8.27
N SER A 236 11.11 -8.26 -7.89
CA SER A 236 10.55 -9.60 -8.05
C SER A 236 9.72 -9.65 -9.34
N SER A 237 10.14 -10.46 -10.30
CA SER A 237 9.35 -10.82 -11.49
C SER A 237 8.03 -11.54 -11.12
N PHE A 238 7.92 -12.04 -9.89
CA PHE A 238 6.71 -12.69 -9.37
C PHE A 238 5.57 -11.70 -9.07
N LEU A 239 5.88 -10.44 -8.76
CA LEU A 239 4.87 -9.39 -8.58
C LEU A 239 4.09 -9.11 -9.88
N GLN A 240 4.80 -9.18 -11.01
CA GLN A 240 4.26 -8.90 -12.34
C GLN A 240 3.16 -9.89 -12.80
N GLN A 241 3.18 -11.13 -12.30
CA GLN A 241 2.21 -12.16 -12.69
C GLN A 241 0.90 -12.09 -11.89
N SER A 242 0.93 -11.56 -10.67
CA SER A 242 -0.23 -11.52 -9.76
C SER A 242 -1.27 -10.47 -10.14
N CYS A 243 -0.86 -9.35 -10.76
CA CYS A 243 -1.76 -8.28 -11.21
C CYS A 243 -2.27 -8.44 -12.66
N CYS A 244 -1.85 -9.48 -13.39
CA CYS A 244 -2.21 -9.68 -14.81
C CYS A 244 -3.44 -10.58 -15.02
N LYS A 245 -4.34 -10.75 -14.04
CA LYS A 245 -5.64 -11.39 -14.30
C LYS A 245 -6.67 -10.35 -14.76
N PRO A 246 -7.36 -10.57 -15.90
CA PRO A 246 -8.33 -9.63 -16.41
C PRO A 246 -9.52 -9.54 -15.45
N CYS A 247 -9.94 -8.32 -15.10
CA CYS A 247 -11.30 -8.06 -14.66
C CYS A 247 -12.24 -8.29 -15.86
N SER A 248 -12.53 -9.55 -16.17
CA SER A 248 -13.64 -9.94 -17.03
C SER A 248 -14.93 -9.83 -16.22
N GLY A 249 -15.40 -8.59 -16.05
CA GLY A 249 -16.76 -8.29 -15.61
C GLY A 249 -17.48 -7.64 -16.77
N ALA A 250 -18.26 -8.45 -17.49
CA ALA A 250 -19.14 -7.96 -18.54
C ALA A 250 -20.16 -6.97 -17.92
N CYS A 251 -20.10 -5.70 -18.34
CA CYS A 251 -21.28 -4.85 -18.30
C CYS A 251 -22.18 -5.31 -19.45
N ARG A 252 -23.25 -6.03 -19.10
CA ARG A 252 -24.52 -5.93 -19.83
C ARG A 252 -25.38 -4.90 -19.11
#